data_AF-A0A562JU76-F1
#
_entry.id   AF-A0A562JU76-F1
#
_cell.length_a   1.000
_cell.length_b   1.000
_cell.length_c   1.000
_cell.angle_alpha   90.00
_cell.angle_beta   90.00
_cell.angle_gamma   90.00
#
_symmetry.space_group_name_H-M   'P 1'
#
loop_
_entity.id
_entity.type
_entity.pdbx_description
1 polymer ?
#
loop_
_entity_poly.entity_id
_entity_poly.type
_entity_poly.pdbx_seq_one_letter_code
_entity_poly.pdbx_strand_id
1 'polypeptide(L)'
;MTAKTETKLAQARHRVEAAARRTDTREWVVARRTRTRHLIELGGLVQKAGLVDLADDDHATLYGAMLELAAKARDENAGDVLALWKRRGKRAFDAEAEGAGNG
;
A
#
# COMPACT_ATOMS: atom_id res chain seq x y z
N MET A 1 -16.40 30.32 -44.86
CA MET A 1 -16.30 30.50 -43.39
C MET A 1 -15.93 29.16 -42.71
N THR A 2 -14.90 28.45 -43.19
CA THR A 2 -14.70 27.01 -42.87
C THR A 2 -13.29 26.69 -42.33
N ALA A 3 -12.23 27.19 -42.95
CA ALA A 3 -10.85 26.91 -42.52
C ALA A 3 -10.49 27.46 -41.12
N LYS A 4 -10.94 28.68 -40.79
CA LYS A 4 -10.69 29.32 -39.48
C LYS A 4 -11.42 28.62 -38.34
N THR A 5 -12.61 28.08 -38.60
CA THR A 5 -13.40 27.32 -37.63
C THR A 5 -12.82 25.92 -37.43
N GLU A 6 -12.36 25.26 -38.49
CA GLU A 6 -11.67 23.96 -38.42
C GLU A 6 -10.35 24.05 -37.62
N THR A 7 -9.58 25.12 -37.84
CA THR A 7 -8.33 25.35 -37.10
C THR A 7 -8.59 25.58 -35.61
N LYS A 8 -9.62 26.37 -35.27
CA LYS A 8 -10.02 26.59 -33.88
C LYS A 8 -10.51 25.30 -33.20
N LEU A 9 -11.25 24.46 -33.92
CA LEU A 9 -11.70 23.17 -33.42
C LEU A 9 -10.52 22.22 -33.16
N ALA A 10 -9.56 22.14 -34.08
CA ALA A 10 -8.35 21.35 -33.90
C ALA A 10 -7.53 21.82 -32.68
N GLN A 11 -7.35 23.13 -32.52
CA GLN A 11 -6.67 23.70 -31.36
C GLN A 11 -7.39 23.40 -30.04
N ALA A 12 -8.73 23.46 -30.02
CA ALA A 12 -9.51 23.11 -28.84
C ALA A 12 -9.36 21.62 -28.48
N ARG A 13 -9.39 20.73 -29.47
CA ARG A 13 -9.17 19.28 -29.28
C ARG A 13 -7.79 18.98 -28.72
N HIS A 14 -6.73 19.57 -29.29
CA HIS A 14 -5.38 19.37 -28.79
C HIS A 14 -5.18 19.88 -27.35
N ARG A 15 -5.88 20.95 -26.94
CA ARG A 15 -5.85 21.42 -25.55
C ARG A 15 -6.50 20.41 -24.60
N VAL A 16 -7.63 19.82 -24.99
CA VAL A 16 -8.31 18.78 -24.20
C VAL A 16 -7.45 17.52 -24.12
N GLU A 17 -6.89 17.06 -25.23
CA GLU A 17 -5.99 15.89 -25.27
C GLU A 17 -4.73 16.12 -24.41
N ALA A 18 -4.12 17.31 -24.49
CA ALA A 18 -2.97 17.66 -23.66
C ALA A 18 -3.35 17.74 -22.17
N ALA A 19 -4.55 18.20 -21.82
CA ALA A 19 -5.04 18.18 -20.45
C ALA A 19 -5.24 16.74 -19.94
N ALA A 20 -5.86 15.88 -20.76
CA ALA A 20 -6.06 14.47 -20.43
C ALA A 20 -4.74 13.74 -20.17
N ARG A 21 -3.73 13.91 -21.04
CA ARG A 21 -2.39 13.31 -20.85
C ARG A 21 -1.71 13.74 -19.54
N ARG A 22 -1.87 15.01 -19.16
CA ARG A 22 -1.32 15.53 -17.89
C ARG A 22 -2.02 14.90 -16.68
N THR A 23 -3.34 14.74 -16.74
CA THR A 23 -4.10 14.08 -15.67
C THR A 23 -3.71 12.62 -15.55
N ASP A 24 -3.65 11.88 -16.65
CA ASP A 24 -3.23 10.48 -16.68
C ASP A 24 -1.80 10.30 -16.11
N THR A 25 -0.87 11.17 -16.50
CA THR A 25 0.49 11.16 -15.94
C THR A 25 0.47 11.41 -14.42
N ARG A 26 -0.36 12.34 -13.93
CA ARG A 26 -0.50 12.60 -12.49
C ARG A 26 -1.11 11.42 -11.76
N GLU A 27 -2.15 10.81 -12.30
CA GLU A 27 -2.78 9.62 -11.73
C GLU A 27 -1.79 8.47 -11.62
N TRP A 28 -1.00 8.22 -12.67
CA TRP A 28 0.05 7.21 -12.64
C TRP A 28 1.12 7.48 -11.56
N VAL A 29 1.58 8.73 -11.43
CA VAL A 29 2.55 9.10 -10.38
C VAL A 29 1.95 8.88 -8.99
N VAL A 30 0.69 9.28 -8.77
CA VAL A 30 0.01 9.09 -7.49
C VAL A 30 -0.16 7.60 -7.19
N ALA A 31 -0.63 6.80 -8.15
CA ALA A 31 -0.78 5.35 -7.99
C ALA A 31 0.55 4.68 -7.64
N ARG A 32 1.65 5.06 -8.32
CA ARG A 32 2.99 4.54 -8.03
C ARG A 32 3.45 4.90 -6.62
N ARG A 33 3.27 6.15 -6.19
CA ARG A 33 3.64 6.60 -4.84
C ARG A 33 2.83 5.88 -3.78
N THR A 34 1.52 5.76 -3.98
CA THR A 34 0.63 5.03 -3.07
C THR A 34 1.04 3.56 -2.97
N ARG A 35 1.31 2.89 -4.10
CA ARG A 35 1.80 1.49 -4.09
C ARG A 35 3.12 1.35 -3.36
N THR A 36 4.08 2.23 -3.64
CA THR A 36 5.42 2.17 -3.02
C THR A 36 5.32 2.39 -1.52
N ARG A 37 4.58 3.41 -1.08
CA ARG A 37 4.33 3.68 0.34
C ARG A 37 3.67 2.48 1.01
N HIS A 38 2.63 1.92 0.41
CA HIS A 38 1.92 0.78 0.96
C HIS A 38 2.83 -0.44 1.16
N LEU A 39 3.66 -0.76 0.16
CA LEU A 39 4.60 -1.90 0.28
C LEU A 39 5.69 -1.64 1.33
N ILE A 40 6.17 -0.40 1.46
CA ILE A 40 7.13 -0.03 2.50
C ILE A 40 6.48 -0.13 3.89
N GLU A 41 5.25 0.35 4.05
CA GLU A 41 4.50 0.25 5.30
C GLU A 41 4.34 -1.22 5.71
N LEU A 42 3.94 -2.10 4.77
CA LEU A 42 3.84 -3.54 5.02
C LEU A 42 5.19 -4.16 5.39
N GLY A 43 6.27 -3.84 4.65
CA GLY A 43 7.62 -4.31 4.98
C GLY A 43 8.09 -3.85 6.36
N GLY A 44 7.76 -2.62 6.74
CA GLY A 44 8.03 -2.08 8.07
C GLY A 44 7.34 -2.86 9.19
N LEU A 45 6.15 -3.44 8.94
CA LEU A 45 5.48 -4.32 9.90
C LEU A 45 6.22 -5.64 10.10
N VAL A 46 6.78 -6.20 9.03
CA VAL A 46 7.58 -7.44 9.08
C VAL A 46 8.83 -7.22 9.93
N GLN A 47 9.54 -6.11 9.72
CA GLN A 47 10.70 -5.74 10.53
C GLN A 47 10.33 -5.47 11.99
N LYS A 48 9.29 -4.66 12.25
CA LYS A 48 8.84 -4.32 13.60
C LYS A 48 8.40 -5.55 14.41
N ALA A 49 7.84 -6.57 13.74
CA ALA A 49 7.49 -7.83 14.37
C ALA A 49 8.71 -8.72 14.71
N GLY A 50 9.94 -8.27 14.41
CA GLY A 50 11.18 -9.01 14.63
C GLY A 50 11.38 -10.20 13.66
N LEU A 51 10.56 -10.29 12.61
CA LEU A 51 10.57 -11.45 11.72
C LEU A 51 11.81 -11.48 10.82
N VAL A 52 12.33 -10.31 10.43
CA VAL A 52 13.54 -10.23 9.60
C VAL A 52 14.73 -10.84 10.33
N ASP A 53 14.94 -10.43 11.59
CA ASP A 53 16.04 -10.95 12.40
C ASP A 53 15.85 -12.45 12.74
N LEU A 54 14.62 -12.86 13.04
CA LEU A 54 14.29 -14.25 13.35
C LEU A 54 14.49 -15.19 12.16
N ALA A 55 14.21 -14.70 10.95
CA ALA A 55 14.33 -15.46 9.71
C ALA A 55 15.70 -15.30 9.03
N ASP A 56 16.62 -14.51 9.59
CA ASP A 56 17.90 -14.15 8.95
C ASP A 56 17.72 -13.59 7.52
N ASP A 57 16.72 -12.73 7.35
CA ASP A 57 16.30 -12.15 6.06
C ASP A 57 15.93 -13.19 4.97
N ASP A 58 15.71 -14.46 5.35
CA ASP A 58 15.32 -15.49 4.38
C ASP A 58 13.87 -15.31 3.93
N HIS A 59 13.73 -14.84 2.68
CA HIS A 59 12.43 -14.57 2.08
C HIS A 59 11.52 -15.80 2.00
N ALA A 60 12.08 -17.01 1.83
CA ALA A 60 11.28 -18.23 1.77
C ALA A 60 10.65 -18.57 3.13
N THR A 61 11.42 -18.42 4.20
CA THR A 61 10.97 -18.59 5.59
C THR A 61 9.90 -17.56 5.95
N LEU A 62 10.12 -16.28 5.64
CA LEU A 62 9.12 -15.22 5.83
C LEU A 62 7.82 -15.53 5.08
N TYR A 63 7.92 -15.97 3.82
CA TYR A 63 6.77 -16.32 3.02
C TYR A 63 6.02 -17.54 3.57
N GLY A 64 6.73 -18.58 3.99
CA GLY A 64 6.15 -19.75 4.64
C GLY A 64 5.38 -19.40 5.92
N ALA A 65 5.93 -18.53 6.77
CA ALA A 65 5.24 -18.06 7.98
C ALA A 65 3.97 -17.27 7.64
N MET A 66 4.00 -16.42 6.61
CA MET A 66 2.81 -15.68 6.17
C MET A 66 1.73 -16.59 5.58
N LEU A 67 2.12 -17.67 4.88
CA LEU A 67 1.19 -18.69 4.39
C LEU A 67 0.50 -19.41 5.55
N GLU A 68 1.23 -19.76 6.61
CA GLU A 68 0.67 -20.38 7.82
C GLU A 68 -0.36 -19.46 8.48
N LEU A 69 -0.06 -18.16 8.60
CA LEU A 69 -1.01 -17.15 9.09
C LEU A 69 -2.25 -17.06 8.19
N ALA A 70 -2.06 -17.05 6.86
CA ALA A 70 -3.17 -16.98 5.92
C ALA A 70 -4.06 -18.22 5.98
N ALA A 71 -3.48 -19.41 6.16
CA ALA A 71 -4.22 -20.66 6.34
C ALA A 71 -5.04 -20.61 7.63
N LYS A 72 -4.41 -20.25 8.74
CA LYS A 72 -5.07 -20.13 10.05
C LYS A 72 -6.21 -19.10 10.06
N ALA A 73 -6.10 -18.04 9.27
CA ALA A 73 -7.13 -17.02 9.13
C ALA A 73 -8.32 -17.45 8.26
N ARG A 74 -8.17 -18.48 7.44
CA ARG A 74 -9.22 -18.99 6.53
C ARG A 74 -9.94 -20.23 7.08
N ASP A 75 -9.37 -20.89 8.08
CA ASP A 75 -9.95 -22.04 8.77
C ASP A 75 -11.27 -21.68 9.49
N GLU A 76 -12.14 -22.65 9.77
CA GLU A 76 -13.55 -22.48 10.18
C GLU A 76 -13.77 -21.68 11.48
N ASN A 77 -12.70 -21.37 12.24
CA ASN A 77 -12.66 -20.44 13.37
C ASN A 77 -12.15 -19.00 13.01
N ALA A 78 -12.17 -18.63 11.73
CA ALA A 78 -11.58 -17.40 11.16
C ALA A 78 -12.00 -16.09 11.83
N GLY A 79 -13.28 -15.99 12.25
CA GLY A 79 -13.83 -14.76 12.82
C GLY A 79 -13.11 -14.31 14.10
N ASP A 80 -12.73 -15.26 14.94
CA ASP A 80 -12.10 -14.98 16.23
C ASP A 80 -10.61 -14.68 16.11
N VAL A 81 -9.93 -15.29 15.14
CA VAL A 81 -8.48 -15.17 14.94
C VAL A 81 -8.09 -13.78 14.44
N LEU A 82 -8.78 -13.26 13.41
CA LEU A 82 -8.49 -11.93 12.86
C LEU A 82 -8.77 -10.83 13.90
N ALA A 83 -9.87 -10.96 14.65
CA ALA A 83 -10.21 -10.02 15.71
C ALA A 83 -9.17 -10.03 16.84
N LEU A 84 -8.66 -11.21 17.21
CA LEU A 84 -7.59 -11.36 18.20
C LEU A 84 -6.29 -10.69 17.73
N TRP A 85 -5.86 -10.94 16.49
CA TRP A 85 -4.67 -10.32 15.93
C TRP A 85 -4.78 -8.81 15.84
N LYS A 86 -5.95 -8.29 15.42
CA LYS A 86 -6.21 -6.84 15.40
C LYS A 86 -6.03 -6.22 16.79
N ARG A 87 -6.58 -6.84 17.85
CA ARG A 87 -6.42 -6.36 19.23
C ARG A 87 -4.98 -6.44 19.72
N ARG A 88 -4.26 -7.52 19.41
CA ARG A 88 -2.84 -7.69 19.74
C ARG A 88 -2.00 -6.60 19.07
N GLY A 89 -2.16 -6.41 17.77
CA GLY A 89 -1.43 -5.41 17.00
C GLY A 89 -1.65 -3.99 17.53
N LYS A 90 -2.90 -3.63 17.84
CA LYS A 90 -3.20 -2.33 18.45
C LYS A 90 -2.41 -2.11 19.75
N ARG A 91 -2.43 -3.07 20.68
CA ARG A 91 -1.69 -2.95 21.94
C ARG A 91 -0.18 -2.83 21.75
N ALA A 92 0.39 -3.53 20.76
CA ALA A 92 1.81 -3.40 20.45
C ALA A 92 2.15 -1.98 19.97
N PHE A 93 1.35 -1.42 19.06
CA PHE A 93 1.50 -0.03 18.62
C PHE A 93 1.35 0.98 19.76
N ASP A 94 0.33 0.80 20.61
CA ASP A 94 0.10 1.69 21.76
C ASP A 94 1.32 1.67 22.70
N ALA A 95 1.86 0.49 23.03
CA ALA A 95 3.01 0.33 23.91
C ALA A 95 4.30 0.96 23.35
N GLU A 96 4.54 0.84 22.04
CA GLU A 96 5.67 1.50 21.38
C GLU A 96 5.55 3.03 21.41
N ALA A 97 4.34 3.56 21.24
CA ALA A 97 4.08 4.99 21.29
C ALA A 97 4.29 5.56 22.70
N GLU A 98 3.86 4.84 23.74
CA GLU A 98 4.09 5.21 25.14
C GLU A 98 5.58 5.16 25.50
N GLY A 99 6.32 4.14 25.02
CA GLY A 99 7.76 4.03 25.22
C GLY A 99 8.56 5.14 24.54
N ALA A 100 8.11 5.58 23.35
CA ALA A 100 8.75 6.68 22.62
C ALA A 100 8.44 8.08 23.19
N GLY A 101 7.36 8.24 23.95
CA GLY A 101 6.98 9.50 24.59
C GLY A 101 7.64 9.74 25.96
N ASN A 102 8.22 8.70 26.56
CA ASN A 102 8.86 8.74 27.88
C ASN A 102 10.40 8.72 27.82
N GLY A 103 10.98 8.90 26.63
CA GLY A 103 12.43 8.91 26.37
C GLY A 103 12.96 10.26 25.93
#